data_AF-A0A2D8GGA9-F1
#
_entry.id   AF-A0A2D8GGA9-F1
#
_cell.length_a   1.000
_cell.length_b   1.000
_cell.length_c   1.000
_cell.angle_alpha   90.00
_cell.angle_beta   90.00
_cell.angle_gamma   90.00
#
_symmetry.space_group_name_H-M   'P 1'
#
loop_
_entity.id
_entity.type
_entity.pdbx_description
1 polymer ?
#
loop_
_entity_poly.entity_id
_entity_poly.type
_entity_poly.pdbx_seq_one_letter_code
_entity_poly.pdbx_strand_id
1 'polypeptide(L)'
;MTDNVAYAVVHTEPPSIFLADDIDVLHRVLALEVVARTDPAMLGADAGSICDALLEERWGDAVVAWIQALGTGIDVYDGKSIYTADDLPADLIGAQLQFTRLFGGGRIGELRRLG
;
A
#
# COMPACT_ATOMS: atom_id res chain seq x y z
N MET A 1 5.44 -20.34 -0.71
CA MET A 1 5.41 -19.20 -1.64
C MET A 1 5.08 -18.00 -0.78
N THR A 2 5.96 -17.03 -0.69
CA THR A 2 5.61 -15.77 -0.02
C THR A 2 4.74 -15.02 -1.02
N ASP A 3 3.46 -14.89 -0.72
CA ASP A 3 2.57 -14.05 -1.52
C ASP A 3 3.02 -12.60 -1.25
N ASN A 4 3.84 -12.09 -2.17
CA ASN A 4 4.21 -10.70 -2.19
C ASN A 4 3.05 -9.95 -2.81
N VAL A 5 2.64 -8.86 -2.18
CA VAL A 5 1.59 -7.97 -2.66
C VAL A 5 2.14 -6.59 -2.94
N ALA A 6 1.44 -5.89 -3.82
CA ALA A 6 1.56 -4.45 -3.98
C ALA A 6 0.38 -3.77 -3.27
N TYR A 7 0.62 -2.59 -2.70
CA TYR A 7 -0.44 -1.77 -2.14
C TYR A 7 -0.23 -0.29 -2.42
N ALA A 8 -1.34 0.43 -2.49
CA ALA A 8 -1.37 1.88 -2.67
C ALA A 8 -2.17 2.55 -1.57
N VAL A 9 -1.73 3.73 -1.14
CA VAL A 9 -2.45 4.61 -0.23
C VAL A 9 -2.76 5.90 -0.98
N VAL A 10 -4.04 6.13 -1.27
CA VAL A 10 -4.53 7.38 -1.88
C VAL A 10 -4.82 8.37 -0.77
N HIS A 11 -4.29 9.58 -0.87
CA HIS A 11 -4.37 10.63 0.16
C HIS A 11 -5.74 11.34 0.17
N THR A 12 -6.82 10.57 0.29
CA THR A 12 -8.18 11.06 0.57
C THR A 12 -8.43 11.21 2.07
N GLU A 13 -9.58 11.78 2.45
CA GLU A 13 -10.03 11.83 3.85
C GLU A 13 -11.40 11.11 3.98
N PRO A 14 -11.46 9.90 4.57
CA PRO A 14 -10.33 9.09 5.06
C PRO A 14 -9.45 8.53 3.93
N PRO A 15 -8.20 8.12 4.21
CA PRO A 15 -7.31 7.56 3.18
C PRO A 15 -7.86 6.24 2.64
N SER A 16 -7.77 6.08 1.32
CA SER A 16 -8.22 4.87 0.63
C SER A 16 -7.03 3.96 0.38
N ILE A 17 -7.16 2.67 0.72
CA ILE A 17 -6.09 1.68 0.60
C ILE A 17 -6.51 0.60 -0.39
N PHE A 18 -5.64 0.32 -1.36
CA PHE A 18 -5.83 -0.73 -2.35
C PHE A 18 -4.70 -1.75 -2.24
N LEU A 19 -5.04 -3.04 -2.32
CA LEU A 19 -4.09 -4.15 -2.33
C LEU A 19 -4.29 -4.97 -3.61
N ALA A 20 -3.20 -5.48 -4.14
CA ALA A 20 -3.20 -6.35 -5.31
C ALA A 20 -2.03 -7.34 -5.25
N ASP A 21 -2.12 -8.42 -6.01
CA ASP A 21 -1.09 -9.46 -6.07
C ASP A 21 0.25 -8.94 -6.61
N ASP A 22 0.22 -7.94 -7.49
CA ASP A 22 1.41 -7.29 -8.03
C ASP A 22 1.13 -5.84 -8.45
N ILE A 23 2.18 -5.13 -8.84
CA ILE A 23 2.11 -3.73 -9.22
C ILE A 23 1.31 -3.49 -10.52
N ASP A 24 1.28 -4.44 -11.44
CA ASP A 24 0.53 -4.30 -12.70
C ASP A 24 -0.97 -4.39 -12.45
N VAL A 25 -1.40 -5.32 -11.59
CA VAL A 25 -2.78 -5.43 -11.11
C VAL A 25 -3.14 -4.19 -10.28
N LEU A 26 -2.24 -3.71 -9.43
CA LEU A 26 -2.48 -2.50 -8.62
C LEU A 26 -2.76 -1.27 -9.50
N HIS A 27 -1.99 -1.07 -10.58
CA HIS A 27 -2.23 0.04 -11.50
C HIS A 27 -3.61 -0.04 -12.16
N ARG A 28 -4.07 -1.25 -12.54
CA ARG A 28 -5.42 -1.45 -13.07
C ARG A 28 -6.49 -1.13 -12.05
N VAL A 29 -6.30 -1.56 -10.80
CA VAL A 29 -7.22 -1.24 -9.69
C VAL A 29 -7.30 0.26 -9.47
N LEU A 30 -6.16 0.97 -9.43
CA LEU A 30 -6.15 2.43 -9.28
C LEU A 30 -6.81 3.14 -10.48
N ALA A 31 -6.55 2.69 -11.70
CA ALA A 31 -7.20 3.22 -12.88
C ALA A 31 -8.73 3.06 -12.81
N LEU A 32 -9.21 1.91 -12.36
CA LEU A 32 -10.64 1.62 -12.28
C LEU A 32 -11.33 2.30 -11.08
N GLU A 33 -10.78 2.16 -9.88
CA GLU A 33 -11.44 2.56 -8.63
C GLU A 33 -11.14 4.00 -8.22
N VAL A 34 -10.12 4.64 -8.79
CA VAL A 34 -9.76 6.02 -8.47
C VAL A 34 -9.95 6.91 -9.70
N VAL A 35 -9.23 6.62 -10.77
CA VAL A 35 -9.21 7.50 -11.94
C VAL A 35 -10.57 7.52 -12.65
N ALA A 36 -11.08 6.35 -13.04
CA ALA A 36 -12.34 6.23 -13.80
C ALA A 36 -13.59 6.64 -13.01
N ARG A 37 -13.51 6.73 -11.68
CA ARG A 37 -14.62 7.17 -10.80
C ARG A 37 -14.62 8.68 -10.55
N THR A 38 -13.60 9.39 -11.01
CA THR A 38 -13.49 10.83 -10.81
C THR A 38 -14.45 11.58 -11.73
N ASP A 39 -15.14 12.57 -11.19
CA ASP A 39 -15.99 13.47 -11.99
C ASP A 39 -15.12 14.22 -13.02
N PRO A 40 -15.37 14.09 -14.34
CA PRO A 40 -14.62 14.80 -15.37
C PRO A 40 -14.56 16.31 -15.17
N ALA A 41 -15.56 16.91 -14.51
CA ALA A 41 -15.56 18.34 -14.19
C ALA A 41 -14.42 18.74 -13.25
N MET A 42 -13.96 17.83 -12.38
CA MET A 42 -12.82 18.05 -11.48
C MET A 42 -11.48 18.00 -12.21
N LEU A 43 -11.42 17.26 -13.31
CA LEU A 43 -10.20 17.07 -14.12
C LEU A 43 -9.99 18.19 -15.15
N GLY A 44 -11.03 18.96 -15.46
CA GLY A 44 -10.94 20.12 -16.35
C GLY A 44 -10.35 19.76 -17.72
N ALA A 45 -9.29 20.44 -18.13
CA ALA A 45 -8.64 20.23 -19.43
C ALA A 45 -7.95 18.86 -19.57
N ASP A 46 -7.60 18.21 -18.45
CA ASP A 46 -6.86 16.95 -18.43
C ASP A 46 -7.79 15.72 -18.62
N ALA A 47 -9.11 15.90 -18.50
CA ALA A 47 -10.07 14.81 -18.60
C ALA A 47 -9.94 14.01 -19.91
N GLY A 48 -9.69 14.69 -21.04
CA GLY A 48 -9.57 14.04 -22.34
C GLY A 48 -8.36 13.12 -22.44
N SER A 49 -7.18 13.60 -22.06
CA SER A 49 -5.93 12.82 -22.12
C SER A 49 -5.94 11.64 -21.14
N ILE A 50 -6.57 11.82 -19.97
CA ILE A 50 -6.78 10.74 -19.00
C ILE A 50 -7.70 9.65 -19.58
N CYS A 51 -8.82 10.03 -20.21
CA CYS A 51 -9.70 9.08 -20.88
C CYS A 51 -8.99 8.30 -22.00
N ASP A 52 -8.19 8.98 -22.83
CA ASP A 52 -7.41 8.33 -23.89
C ASP A 52 -6.43 7.31 -23.30
N ALA A 53 -5.72 7.66 -22.22
CA ALA A 53 -4.81 6.74 -21.54
C ALA A 53 -5.52 5.51 -20.98
N LEU A 54 -6.73 5.68 -20.42
CA LEU A 54 -7.56 4.55 -19.96
C LEU A 54 -8.00 3.65 -21.12
N LEU A 55 -8.45 4.22 -22.24
CA LEU A 55 -8.89 3.45 -23.41
C LEU A 55 -7.74 2.69 -24.09
N GLU A 56 -6.53 3.24 -24.03
CA GLU A 56 -5.30 2.64 -24.55
C GLU A 56 -4.63 1.68 -23.57
N GLU A 57 -5.27 1.39 -22.43
CA GLU A 57 -4.76 0.52 -21.37
C GLU A 57 -3.43 0.98 -20.75
N ARG A 58 -3.12 2.28 -20.86
CA ARG A 58 -1.95 2.91 -20.24
C ARG A 58 -2.27 3.31 -18.80
N TRP A 59 -2.52 2.30 -17.97
CA TRP A 59 -3.01 2.47 -16.59
C TRP A 59 -2.13 3.36 -15.73
N GLY A 60 -0.81 3.14 -15.74
CA GLY A 60 0.14 3.97 -14.99
C GLY A 60 0.11 5.43 -15.43
N ASP A 61 0.06 5.68 -16.75
CA ASP A 61 0.00 7.05 -17.28
C ASP A 61 -1.29 7.76 -16.88
N ALA A 62 -2.43 7.06 -16.93
CA ALA A 62 -3.71 7.58 -16.47
C ALA A 62 -3.68 7.97 -14.99
N VAL A 63 -3.07 7.14 -14.14
CA VAL A 63 -2.90 7.41 -12.70
C VAL A 63 -1.98 8.62 -12.48
N VAL A 64 -0.85 8.71 -13.20
CA VAL A 64 0.08 9.84 -13.09
C VAL A 64 -0.59 11.15 -13.52
N ALA A 65 -1.31 11.14 -14.65
CA ALA A 65 -2.03 12.31 -15.14
C ALA A 65 -3.14 12.75 -14.14
N TRP A 66 -3.83 11.80 -13.53
CA TRP A 66 -4.82 12.08 -12.48
C TRP A 66 -4.21 12.74 -11.24
N ILE A 67 -3.06 12.25 -10.77
CA ILE A 67 -2.33 12.85 -9.63
C ILE A 67 -1.96 14.30 -9.94
N GLN A 68 -1.50 14.57 -11.17
CA GLN A 68 -1.13 15.91 -11.60
C GLN A 68 -2.34 16.85 -11.68
N ALA A 69 -3.48 16.36 -12.20
CA ALA A 69 -4.70 17.15 -12.37
C ALA A 69 -5.33 17.55 -11.03
N LEU A 70 -5.39 16.63 -10.05
CA LEU A 70 -6.06 16.89 -8.75
C LEU A 70 -5.10 17.28 -7.62
N GLY A 71 -3.79 17.11 -7.81
CA GLY A 71 -2.78 17.32 -6.77
C GLY A 71 -2.91 16.34 -5.59
N THR A 72 -3.63 15.24 -5.76
CA THR A 72 -3.83 14.22 -4.72
C THR A 72 -2.75 13.15 -4.83
N GLY A 73 -1.96 12.98 -3.77
CA GLY A 73 -0.86 12.01 -3.73
C GLY A 73 -1.35 10.56 -3.65
N ILE A 74 -0.56 9.65 -4.24
CA ILE A 74 -0.71 8.21 -4.08
C ILE A 74 0.67 7.63 -3.74
N ASP A 75 0.80 7.01 -2.58
CA ASP A 75 1.99 6.25 -2.21
C ASP A 75 1.83 4.80 -2.69
N VAL A 76 2.82 4.28 -3.43
CA VAL A 76 2.80 2.92 -3.98
C VAL A 76 3.96 2.12 -3.41
N TYR A 77 3.66 0.90 -2.95
CA TYR A 77 4.63 -0.05 -2.41
C TYR A 77 4.45 -1.40 -3.07
N ASP A 78 5.56 -2.02 -3.48
CA ASP A 78 5.58 -3.33 -4.14
C ASP A 78 6.49 -4.31 -3.39
N GLY A 79 6.30 -5.61 -3.65
CA GLY A 79 7.11 -6.70 -3.13
C GLY A 79 6.98 -6.90 -1.62
N LYS A 80 5.81 -6.61 -1.05
CA LYS A 80 5.57 -6.67 0.40
C LYS A 80 4.97 -8.00 0.78
N SER A 81 5.59 -8.69 1.73
CA SER A 81 5.07 -9.96 2.22
C SER A 81 3.87 -9.75 3.13
N ILE A 82 2.86 -10.59 2.99
CA ILE A 82 1.78 -10.71 3.97
C ILE A 82 2.26 -11.60 5.11
N TYR A 83 2.24 -11.07 6.33
CA TYR A 83 2.48 -11.86 7.54
C TYR A 83 1.15 -12.41 8.05
N THR A 84 1.09 -13.72 8.22
CA THR A 84 -0.06 -14.43 8.76
C THR A 84 0.19 -14.83 10.22
N ALA A 85 -0.83 -15.37 10.89
CA ALA A 85 -0.67 -15.94 12.22
C ALA A 85 0.35 -17.10 12.25
N ASP A 86 0.51 -17.81 11.13
CA ASP A 86 1.43 -18.94 11.02
C ASP A 86 2.90 -18.46 10.90
N ASP A 87 3.13 -17.26 10.37
CA ASP A 87 4.46 -16.65 10.29
C ASP A 87 4.92 -16.06 11.64
N LEU A 88 3.97 -15.75 12.54
CA LEU A 88 4.19 -15.12 13.84
C LEU A 88 3.51 -15.88 14.98
N PRO A 89 3.89 -17.14 15.25
CA PRO A 89 3.27 -17.93 16.30
C PRO A 89 3.60 -17.37 17.70
N ALA A 90 2.59 -17.33 18.57
CA ALA A 90 2.65 -16.60 19.85
C ALA A 90 3.73 -17.11 20.82
N ASP A 91 4.02 -18.41 20.79
CA ASP A 91 5.07 -19.06 21.57
C ASP A 91 6.49 -18.67 21.12
N LEU A 92 6.64 -18.24 19.86
CA LEU A 92 7.93 -17.91 19.27
C LEU A 92 8.27 -16.41 19.36
N ILE A 93 7.25 -15.53 19.38
CA ILE A 93 7.41 -14.08 19.54
C ILE A 93 8.15 -13.73 20.84
N GLY A 94 7.77 -14.36 21.95
CA GLY A 94 8.38 -14.09 23.26
C GLY A 94 9.88 -14.39 23.29
N ALA A 95 10.29 -15.49 22.65
CA ALA A 95 11.69 -15.87 22.53
C ALA A 95 12.47 -14.91 21.62
N GLN A 96 11.91 -14.52 20.46
CA GLN A 96 12.57 -13.58 19.55
C GLN A 96 12.78 -12.20 20.20
N LEU A 97 11.78 -11.69 20.93
CA LEU A 97 11.86 -10.39 21.60
C LEU A 97 13.06 -10.27 22.53
N GLN A 98 13.42 -11.34 23.26
CA GLN A 98 14.57 -11.36 24.18
C GLN A 98 15.92 -11.07 23.53
N PHE A 99 16.05 -11.32 22.23
CA PHE A 99 17.27 -11.10 21.45
C PHE A 99 17.21 -9.84 20.58
N THR A 100 16.15 -9.04 20.66
CA THR A 100 16.04 -7.81 19.88
C THR A 100 16.89 -6.69 20.48
N ARG A 101 17.38 -5.80 19.61
CA ARG A 101 18.23 -4.66 19.99
C ARG A 101 17.59 -3.75 21.05
N LEU A 102 16.26 -3.67 21.08
CA LEU A 102 15.53 -2.85 22.04
C LEU A 102 15.77 -3.30 23.49
N PHE A 103 16.08 -4.58 23.73
CA PHE A 103 16.32 -5.12 25.07
C PHE A 103 17.81 -5.34 25.41
N GLY A 104 18.72 -5.12 24.47
CA GLY A 104 20.15 -5.44 24.60
C GLY A 104 20.97 -4.56 25.56
N GLY A 105 20.35 -3.62 26.29
CA GLY A 105 21.08 -2.60 27.08
C GLY A 105 20.79 -2.54 28.59
N GLY A 106 19.90 -3.35 29.16
CA GLY A 106 19.67 -3.33 30.62
C GLY A 106 18.29 -3.73 31.16
N ARG A 107 17.31 -4.08 30.33
CA ARG A 107 15.95 -4.46 30.80
C ARG A 107 15.72 -5.97 30.95
N ILE A 108 16.72 -6.81 30.68
CA ILE A 108 16.63 -8.28 30.81
C ILE A 108 16.42 -8.72 32.28
N GLY A 109 16.72 -7.85 33.26
CA GLY A 109 16.54 -8.14 34.69
C GLY A 109 15.10 -8.10 35.22
N GLU A 110 14.16 -7.40 34.56
CA GLU A 110 12.79 -7.24 35.08
C GLU A 110 11.80 -8.30 34.57
N LEU A 111 12.03 -8.87 33.38
CA LEU A 111 11.16 -9.91 32.80
C LEU A 111 11.20 -11.25 33.56
N ARG A 112 12.19 -11.47 34.43
CA ARG A 112 12.26 -12.66 35.31
C ARG A 112 11.37 -12.57 36.56
N ARG A 113 10.69 -11.45 36.82
CA ARG A 113 9.94 -11.22 38.07
C ARG A 113 8.41 -11.36 37.96
N LEU A 114 7.90 -11.75 36.80
CA LEU A 114 6.46 -11.96 36.54
C LEU A 114 6.12 -13.43 36.23
N GLY A 115 6.99 -14.37 36.62
CA GLY A 115 6.69 -15.80 36.63
C GLY A 115 6.01 -16.24 37.92
#